data_AF-A0A6P8PRU0-F1
#
_entry.id   AF-A0A6P8PRU0-F1
#
_cell.length_a   1.000
_cell.length_b   1.000
_cell.length_c   1.000
_cell.angle_alpha   90.00
_cell.angle_beta   90.00
_cell.angle_gamma   90.00
#
_symmetry.space_group_name_H-M   'P 1'
#
loop_
_entity.id
_entity.type
_entity.pdbx_description
1 polymer ?
#
loop_
_entity_poly.entity_id
_entity_poly.type
_entity_poly.pdbx_seq_one_letter_code
_entity_poly.pdbx_strand_id
1 'polypeptide(L)'
;MSDTEEVEQIEEEYEEEEEVQEEEEKPRPKPALPPGPKLPESSEKVDFDDIQKKRQNKDLFELQSLIDAHFEARKKEEEELVGLKDRIEKRRAERADQQRIRAEKEKERQTRLAEEKVRREELDAQRRAEDDLKKKKALSSMGASYSSYLAKADQKRGKKQTAREQKKKILADRRKPLNIDHMSEDKLRDKAKELWNWLYELEAEKYEFGEKLRRQKYEITTLRGRIDQLQKHSKKGASGGKGKVGGRWK
;
A
#
# COMPACT_ATOMS: atom_id res chain seq x y z
N MET A 1 -8.13 -28.11 -16.00
CA MET A 1 -9.16 -29.00 -15.44
C MET A 1 -9.17 -28.74 -13.93
N SER A 2 -9.61 -27.56 -13.51
CA SER A 2 -11.01 -27.14 -13.33
C SER A 2 -11.55 -27.66 -12.00
N ASP A 3 -11.48 -26.82 -10.97
CA ASP A 3 -12.55 -26.76 -9.96
C ASP A 3 -12.64 -25.32 -9.47
N THR A 4 -13.60 -24.63 -10.09
CA THR A 4 -14.17 -23.35 -9.73
C THR A 4 -15.34 -23.64 -8.79
N GLU A 5 -15.20 -23.34 -7.50
CA GLU A 5 -16.36 -23.19 -6.62
C GLU A 5 -16.76 -21.72 -6.61
N GLU A 6 -17.82 -21.46 -7.37
CA GLU A 6 -18.72 -20.31 -7.23
C GLU A 6 -19.27 -20.28 -5.81
N VAL A 7 -19.12 -19.14 -5.14
CA VAL A 7 -19.83 -18.85 -3.89
C VAL A 7 -21.05 -18.01 -4.27
N GLU A 8 -22.21 -18.66 -4.35
CA GLU A 8 -23.52 -18.01 -4.43
C GLU A 8 -23.72 -17.09 -3.24
N GLN A 9 -24.04 -15.83 -3.54
CA GLN A 9 -24.57 -14.85 -2.60
C GLN A 9 -26.02 -15.19 -2.31
N ILE A 10 -26.33 -15.54 -1.05
CA ILE A 10 -27.70 -15.60 -0.55
C ILE A 10 -28.03 -14.21 0.01
N GLU A 11 -28.87 -13.47 -0.71
CA GLU A 11 -29.58 -12.29 -0.23
C GLU A 11 -30.71 -12.76 0.71
N GLU A 12 -30.62 -12.41 2.00
CA GLU A 12 -31.76 -12.54 2.92
C GLU A 12 -32.64 -11.28 2.78
N GLU A 13 -33.75 -11.45 2.07
CA GLU A 13 -34.88 -10.52 1.97
C GLU A 13 -35.74 -10.67 3.24
N TYR A 14 -35.89 -9.58 4.00
CA TYR A 14 -36.79 -9.50 5.16
C TYR A 14 -38.19 -9.11 4.63
N GLU A 15 -39.11 -10.06 4.56
CA GLU A 15 -40.55 -9.78 4.46
C GLU A 15 -41.11 -9.51 5.87
N GLU A 16 -41.58 -8.28 6.12
CA GLU A 16 -42.41 -7.96 7.28
C GLU A 16 -43.87 -8.35 6.95
N GLU A 17 -44.39 -9.34 7.67
CA GLU A 17 -45.81 -9.71 7.66
C GLU A 17 -46.63 -8.64 8.41
N GLU A 18 -47.50 -7.92 7.69
CA GLU A 18 -48.56 -7.09 8.28
C GLU A 18 -49.67 -7.98 8.88
N GLU A 19 -49.73 -8.03 10.22
CA GLU A 19 -50.82 -8.68 10.95
C GLU A 19 -52.02 -7.71 11.08
N VAL A 20 -53.03 -7.90 10.23
CA VAL A 20 -54.32 -7.20 10.27
C VAL A 20 -55.16 -7.74 11.43
N GLN A 21 -55.30 -6.96 12.50
CA GLN A 21 -56.28 -7.23 13.56
C GLN A 21 -57.64 -6.62 13.21
N GLU A 22 -58.57 -7.46 12.75
CA GLU A 22 -60.01 -7.20 12.74
C GLU A 22 -60.55 -7.28 14.18
N GLU A 23 -61.04 -6.17 14.73
CA GLU A 23 -61.84 -6.18 15.97
C GLU A 23 -63.34 -6.15 15.64
N GLU A 24 -64.05 -7.22 16.00
CA GLU A 24 -65.50 -7.38 15.93
C GLU A 24 -66.24 -6.35 16.81
N GLU A 25 -67.08 -5.51 16.19
CA GLU A 25 -67.97 -4.58 16.92
C GLU A 25 -69.32 -5.25 17.26
N LYS A 26 -69.61 -5.46 18.56
CA LYS A 26 -70.93 -5.90 19.07
C LYS A 26 -71.83 -4.69 19.41
N PRO A 27 -73.14 -4.70 19.07
CA PRO A 27 -74.01 -3.53 19.21
C PRO A 27 -74.80 -3.52 20.54
N ARG A 28 -74.82 -2.40 21.27
CA ARG A 28 -75.79 -2.05 22.36
C ARG A 28 -75.90 -0.51 22.53
N PRO A 29 -76.91 0.04 23.25
CA PRO A 29 -78.21 0.46 22.73
C PRO A 29 -78.48 1.97 22.90
N LYS A 30 -79.44 2.51 22.14
CA LYS A 30 -79.90 3.92 22.23
C LYS A 30 -80.58 4.22 23.59
N PRO A 31 -80.29 5.35 24.25
CA PRO A 31 -81.18 5.91 25.26
C PRO A 31 -82.10 7.00 24.68
N ALA A 32 -83.35 7.00 25.15
CA ALA A 32 -84.41 7.92 24.78
C ALA A 32 -84.32 9.27 25.51
N LEU A 33 -84.74 10.35 24.83
CA LEU A 33 -85.04 11.68 25.38
C LEU A 33 -86.18 11.61 26.42
N PRO A 34 -86.23 12.48 27.44
CA PRO A 34 -87.05 13.73 27.36
C PRO A 34 -86.56 14.87 28.30
N PRO A 35 -87.35 15.94 28.56
CA PRO A 35 -87.78 17.03 27.68
C PRO A 35 -87.09 18.37 28.05
N GLY A 36 -87.12 19.37 27.15
CA GLY A 36 -86.67 20.75 27.45
C GLY A 36 -87.51 21.41 28.56
N PRO A 37 -87.02 22.48 29.22
CA PRO A 37 -87.39 23.80 28.72
C PRO A 37 -86.44 24.99 29.07
N LYS A 38 -86.68 26.10 28.33
CA LYS A 38 -86.42 27.53 28.62
C LYS A 38 -85.12 28.14 28.08
N LEU A 39 -85.28 28.83 26.95
CA LEU A 39 -84.43 29.93 26.50
C LEU A 39 -84.36 31.02 27.59
N PRO A 40 -83.17 31.46 28.01
CA PRO A 40 -82.98 32.81 28.52
C PRO A 40 -82.95 33.76 27.33
N GLU A 41 -83.96 34.62 27.31
CA GLU A 41 -84.09 35.77 26.44
C GLU A 41 -83.00 36.79 26.78
N SER A 42 -81.88 36.76 26.04
CA SER A 42 -80.99 37.90 25.92
C SER A 42 -80.53 38.01 24.47
N SER A 43 -81.22 38.85 23.71
CA SER A 43 -80.73 39.45 22.48
C SER A 43 -79.58 40.42 22.82
N GLU A 44 -78.51 39.90 23.41
CA GLU A 44 -77.23 40.56 23.39
C GLU A 44 -76.69 40.35 21.98
N LYS A 45 -76.60 41.44 21.22
CA LYS A 45 -76.13 41.44 19.84
C LYS A 45 -74.85 40.60 19.77
N VAL A 46 -74.95 39.43 19.14
CA VAL A 46 -73.80 38.60 18.83
C VAL A 46 -72.92 39.45 17.92
N ASP A 47 -71.86 40.02 18.48
CA ASP A 47 -70.90 40.81 17.72
C ASP A 47 -70.15 39.86 16.79
N PHE A 48 -70.59 39.81 15.54
CA PHE A 48 -69.96 38.99 14.49
C PHE A 48 -68.47 39.32 14.33
N ASP A 49 -68.09 40.56 14.64
CA ASP A 49 -66.71 41.04 14.64
C ASP A 49 -65.88 40.43 15.80
N ASP A 50 -66.50 40.18 16.97
CA ASP A 50 -65.86 39.50 18.10
C ASP A 50 -65.70 38.00 17.84
N ILE A 51 -66.69 37.37 17.18
CA ILE A 51 -66.56 35.98 16.72
C ILE A 51 -65.41 35.83 15.72
N GLN A 52 -65.30 36.77 14.77
CA GLN A 52 -64.24 36.73 13.76
C GLN A 52 -62.85 36.96 14.38
N LYS A 53 -62.72 37.90 15.34
CA LYS A 53 -61.46 38.10 16.09
C LYS A 53 -61.10 36.90 16.95
N LYS A 54 -62.06 36.29 17.65
CA LYS A 54 -61.84 35.06 18.44
C LYS A 54 -61.40 33.90 17.55
N ARG A 55 -61.96 33.78 16.35
CA ARG A 55 -61.53 32.78 15.36
C ARG A 55 -60.10 33.04 14.90
N GLN A 56 -59.77 34.26 14.48
CA GLN A 56 -58.41 34.63 14.07
C GLN A 56 -57.39 34.41 15.19
N ASN A 57 -57.70 34.78 16.43
CA ASN A 57 -56.82 34.55 17.57
C ASN A 57 -56.62 33.06 17.87
N LYS A 58 -57.67 32.25 17.74
CA LYS A 58 -57.59 30.79 17.87
C LYS A 58 -56.72 30.19 16.77
N ASP A 59 -56.96 30.57 15.51
CA ASP A 59 -56.22 30.08 14.36
C ASP A 59 -54.73 30.48 14.47
N LEU A 60 -54.42 31.68 14.95
CA LEU A 60 -53.05 32.13 15.22
C LEU A 60 -52.38 31.35 16.35
N PHE A 61 -53.12 31.06 17.42
CA PHE A 61 -52.61 30.28 18.55
C PHE A 61 -52.37 28.81 18.16
N GLU A 62 -53.28 28.21 17.40
CA GLU A 62 -53.13 26.87 16.85
C GLU A 62 -51.95 26.80 15.88
N LEU A 63 -51.80 27.80 15.01
CA LEU A 63 -50.66 27.89 14.10
C LEU A 63 -49.32 27.99 14.85
N GLN A 64 -49.25 28.84 15.88
CA GLN A 64 -48.05 28.94 16.73
C GLN A 64 -47.75 27.61 17.44
N SER A 65 -48.77 26.95 17.97
CA SER A 65 -48.62 25.65 18.64
C SER A 65 -48.13 24.55 17.67
N LEU A 66 -48.63 24.54 16.42
CA LEU A 66 -48.18 23.63 15.36
C LEU A 66 -46.73 23.89 14.95
N ILE A 67 -46.34 25.17 14.85
CA ILE A 67 -44.97 25.58 14.55
C ILE A 67 -44.03 25.08 15.65
N ASP A 68 -44.34 25.35 16.91
CA ASP A 68 -43.50 24.96 18.05
C ASP A 68 -43.42 23.44 18.20
N ALA A 69 -44.54 22.73 17.99
CA ALA A 69 -44.56 21.27 18.00
C ALA A 69 -43.68 20.66 16.88
N HIS A 70 -43.71 21.24 15.68
CA HIS A 70 -42.88 20.77 14.57
C HIS A 70 -41.38 21.00 14.83
N PHE A 71 -41.00 22.16 15.37
CA PHE A 71 -39.60 22.45 15.71
C PHE A 71 -39.09 21.56 16.85
N GLU A 72 -39.89 21.37 17.91
CA GLU A 72 -39.51 20.50 19.03
C GLU A 72 -39.45 19.02 18.61
N ALA A 73 -40.37 18.55 17.76
CA ALA A 73 -40.32 17.18 17.22
C ALA A 73 -39.05 16.97 16.40
N ARG A 74 -38.76 17.89 15.46
CA ARG A 74 -37.57 17.81 14.62
C ARG A 74 -36.28 17.91 15.42
N LYS A 75 -36.22 18.80 16.41
CA LYS A 75 -35.06 18.96 17.28
C LYS A 75 -34.77 17.68 18.06
N LYS A 76 -35.80 17.05 18.63
CA LYS A 76 -35.65 15.75 19.32
C LYS A 76 -35.18 14.65 18.36
N GLU A 77 -35.77 14.56 17.17
CA GLU A 77 -35.35 13.60 16.15
C GLU A 77 -33.90 13.82 15.71
N GLU A 78 -33.49 15.07 15.47
CA GLU A 78 -32.11 15.42 15.11
C GLU A 78 -31.12 15.08 16.24
N GLU A 79 -31.46 15.37 17.49
CA GLU A 79 -30.64 15.02 18.67
C GLU A 79 -30.49 13.49 18.80
N GLU A 80 -31.56 12.72 18.59
CA GLU A 80 -31.53 11.26 18.60
C GLU A 80 -30.70 10.68 17.44
N LEU A 81 -30.84 11.25 16.25
CA LEU A 81 -30.08 10.86 15.06
C LEU A 81 -28.58 11.13 15.24
N VAL A 82 -28.22 12.30 15.79
CA VAL A 82 -26.84 12.64 16.12
C VAL A 82 -26.30 11.68 17.17
N GLY A 83 -27.04 11.44 18.26
CA GLY A 83 -26.62 10.49 19.30
C GLY A 83 -26.45 9.06 18.78
N LEU A 84 -27.27 8.62 17.82
CA LEU A 84 -27.11 7.32 17.16
C LEU A 84 -25.85 7.28 16.28
N LYS A 85 -25.61 8.32 15.48
CA LYS A 85 -24.41 8.46 14.65
C LYS A 85 -23.13 8.44 15.49
N ASP A 86 -23.09 9.18 16.60
CA ASP A 86 -21.95 9.21 17.51
C ASP A 86 -21.65 7.82 18.10
N ARG A 87 -22.68 7.05 18.47
CA ARG A 87 -22.51 5.66 18.95
C ARG A 87 -22.01 4.72 17.86
N ILE A 88 -22.44 4.91 16.62
CA ILE A 88 -21.95 4.11 15.48
C ILE A 88 -20.49 4.47 15.18
N GLU A 89 -20.16 5.76 15.17
CA GLU A 89 -18.81 6.26 14.92
C GLU A 89 -17.84 5.78 16.00
N LYS A 90 -18.23 5.87 17.28
CA LYS A 90 -17.45 5.31 18.39
C LYS A 90 -17.19 3.81 18.23
N ARG A 91 -18.22 3.03 17.87
CA ARG A 91 -18.06 1.58 17.61
C ARG A 91 -17.20 1.28 16.38
N ARG A 92 -17.18 2.16 15.37
CA ARG A 92 -16.28 2.03 14.21
C ARG A 92 -14.84 2.36 14.59
N ALA A 93 -14.63 3.43 15.35
CA ALA A 93 -13.32 3.82 15.86
C ALA A 93 -12.73 2.72 16.75
N GLU A 94 -13.51 2.16 17.68
CA GLU A 94 -13.07 1.04 18.53
C GLU A 94 -12.68 -0.20 17.71
N ARG A 95 -13.43 -0.54 16.65
CA ARG A 95 -13.06 -1.64 15.73
C ARG A 95 -11.78 -1.35 14.96
N ALA A 96 -11.62 -0.12 14.47
CA ALA A 96 -10.40 0.31 13.78
C ALA A 96 -9.18 0.24 14.71
N ASP A 97 -9.32 0.68 15.96
CA ASP A 97 -8.26 0.58 16.96
C ASP A 97 -7.94 -0.87 17.34
N GLN A 98 -8.95 -1.73 17.49
CA GLN A 98 -8.72 -3.17 17.70
C GLN A 98 -7.95 -3.80 16.54
N GLN A 99 -8.28 -3.45 15.29
CA GLN A 99 -7.54 -3.92 14.12
C GLN A 99 -6.11 -3.40 14.12
N ARG A 100 -5.89 -2.12 14.45
CA ARG A 100 -4.57 -1.51 14.55
C ARG A 100 -3.70 -2.21 15.61
N ILE A 101 -4.25 -2.44 16.80
CA ILE A 101 -3.55 -3.15 17.88
C ILE A 101 -3.23 -4.59 17.48
N ARG A 102 -4.14 -5.30 16.79
CA ARG A 102 -3.86 -6.66 16.29
C ARG A 102 -2.74 -6.65 15.24
N ALA A 103 -2.79 -5.71 14.30
CA ALA A 103 -1.76 -5.56 13.27
C ALA A 103 -0.39 -5.20 13.87
N GLU A 104 -0.37 -4.33 14.87
CA GLU A 104 0.86 -3.93 15.58
C GLU A 104 1.45 -5.10 16.37
N LYS A 105 0.63 -5.86 17.11
CA LYS A 105 1.07 -7.07 17.83
C LYS A 105 1.58 -8.16 16.89
N GLU A 106 0.96 -8.34 15.72
CA GLU A 106 1.45 -9.30 14.73
C GLU A 106 2.78 -8.82 14.13
N LYS A 107 2.89 -7.54 13.79
CA LYS A 107 4.14 -6.94 13.31
C LYS A 107 5.26 -7.09 14.34
N GLU A 108 4.99 -6.85 15.62
CA GLU A 108 5.95 -7.01 16.71
C GLU A 108 6.40 -8.49 16.88
N ARG A 109 5.49 -9.44 16.74
CA ARG A 109 5.84 -10.87 16.74
C ARG A 109 6.75 -11.22 15.57
N GLN A 110 6.43 -10.73 14.37
CA GLN A 110 7.25 -10.95 13.17
C GLN A 110 8.63 -10.30 13.32
N THR A 111 8.72 -9.08 13.85
CA THR A 111 10.01 -8.41 14.08
C THR A 111 10.82 -9.13 15.14
N ARG A 112 10.22 -9.58 16.24
CA ARG A 112 10.93 -10.36 17.28
C ARG A 112 11.48 -11.69 16.75
N LEU A 113 10.70 -12.40 15.93
CA LEU A 113 11.16 -13.64 15.28
C LEU A 113 12.28 -13.37 14.26
N ALA A 114 12.19 -12.26 13.51
CA ALA A 114 13.24 -11.84 12.59
C ALA A 114 14.52 -11.45 13.34
N GLU A 115 14.41 -10.70 14.44
CA GLU A 115 15.54 -10.29 15.29
C GLU A 115 16.19 -11.49 16.00
N GLU A 116 15.41 -12.45 16.51
CA GLU A 116 15.95 -13.68 17.10
C GLU A 116 16.68 -14.53 16.05
N LYS A 117 16.12 -14.62 14.84
CA LYS A 117 16.76 -15.30 13.71
C LYS A 117 18.05 -14.60 13.30
N VAL A 118 18.06 -13.27 13.22
CA VAL A 118 19.25 -12.47 12.90
C VAL A 118 20.31 -12.64 14.00
N ARG A 119 19.92 -12.59 15.28
CA ARG A 119 20.85 -12.80 16.41
C ARG A 119 21.46 -14.20 16.40
N ARG A 120 20.66 -15.22 16.05
CA ARG A 120 21.15 -16.61 15.90
C ARG A 120 22.09 -16.75 14.70
N GLU A 121 21.75 -16.13 13.57
CA GLU A 121 22.61 -16.09 12.38
C GLU A 121 23.90 -15.31 12.64
N GLU A 122 23.87 -14.24 13.44
CA GLU A 122 25.05 -13.47 13.85
C GLU A 122 25.97 -14.26 14.78
N LEU A 123 25.43 -15.00 15.76
CA LEU A 123 26.20 -15.87 16.64
C LEU A 123 26.82 -17.06 15.88
N ASP A 124 26.07 -17.68 14.96
CA ASP A 124 26.60 -18.75 14.10
C ASP A 124 27.63 -18.20 13.08
N ALA A 125 27.47 -16.97 12.60
CA ALA A 125 28.44 -16.31 11.74
C ALA A 125 29.71 -15.94 12.51
N GLN A 126 29.60 -15.45 13.75
CA GLN A 126 30.76 -15.21 14.61
C GLN A 126 31.50 -16.51 14.93
N ARG A 127 30.79 -17.58 15.30
CA ARG A 127 31.42 -18.88 15.56
C ARG A 127 32.15 -19.43 14.32
N ARG A 128 31.52 -19.38 13.14
CA ARG A 128 32.17 -19.77 11.88
C ARG A 128 33.37 -18.88 11.55
N ALA A 129 33.28 -17.57 11.79
CA ALA A 129 34.40 -16.66 11.57
C ALA A 129 35.57 -16.92 12.54
N GLU A 130 35.29 -17.25 13.80
CA GLU A 130 36.30 -17.62 14.79
C GLU A 130 36.96 -18.96 14.46
N ASP A 131 36.19 -19.95 14.04
CA ASP A 131 36.71 -21.25 13.61
C ASP A 131 37.54 -21.12 12.32
N ASP A 132 37.10 -20.30 11.37
CA ASP A 132 37.87 -19.98 10.16
C ASP A 132 39.12 -19.16 10.46
N LEU A 133 39.09 -18.26 11.45
CA LEU A 133 40.28 -17.52 11.93
C LEU A 133 41.26 -18.45 12.64
N LYS A 134 40.79 -19.38 13.49
CA LYS A 134 41.63 -20.41 14.12
C LYS A 134 42.23 -21.34 13.06
N LYS A 135 41.44 -21.76 12.07
CA LYS A 135 41.88 -22.59 10.94
C LYS A 135 42.87 -21.85 10.03
N LYS A 136 42.64 -20.57 9.73
CA LYS A 136 43.59 -19.72 9.00
C LYS A 136 44.87 -19.49 9.80
N LYS A 137 44.80 -19.27 11.11
CA LYS A 137 45.99 -19.17 11.99
C LYS A 137 46.80 -20.48 12.00
N ALA A 138 46.14 -21.63 12.07
CA ALA A 138 46.80 -22.93 11.99
C ALA A 138 47.44 -23.18 10.61
N LEU A 139 46.73 -22.87 9.53
CA LEU A 139 47.19 -23.10 8.15
C LEU A 139 48.16 -22.04 7.62
N SER A 140 48.18 -20.84 8.21
CA SER A 140 49.21 -19.81 7.96
C SER A 140 50.57 -20.22 8.52
N SER A 141 50.65 -21.22 9.40
CA SER A 141 51.91 -21.84 9.83
C SER A 141 52.41 -22.91 8.85
N MET A 142 51.58 -23.38 7.90
CA MET A 142 51.88 -24.54 7.04
C MET A 142 52.00 -24.19 5.53
N GLY A 143 52.33 -22.93 5.20
CA GLY A 143 52.82 -22.56 3.87
C GLY A 143 51.91 -21.63 3.06
N ALA A 144 52.55 -20.66 2.40
CA ALA A 144 51.94 -19.48 1.76
C ALA A 144 50.95 -19.77 0.61
N SER A 145 50.91 -20.98 0.07
CA SER A 145 50.06 -21.31 -1.09
C SER A 145 48.59 -21.61 -0.73
N TYR A 146 48.30 -22.12 0.47
CA TYR A 146 46.93 -22.43 0.88
C TYR A 146 46.14 -21.19 1.36
N SER A 147 46.85 -20.21 1.91
CA SER A 147 46.29 -18.92 2.37
C SER A 147 45.60 -18.12 1.24
N SER A 148 46.15 -18.18 0.02
CA SER A 148 45.57 -17.53 -1.18
C SER A 148 44.20 -18.10 -1.58
N TYR A 149 44.00 -19.42 -1.44
CA TYR A 149 42.76 -20.08 -1.85
C TYR A 149 41.60 -19.75 -0.90
N LEU A 150 41.88 -19.71 0.41
CA LEU A 150 40.90 -19.30 1.41
C LEU A 150 40.51 -17.81 1.28
N ALA A 151 41.46 -16.92 0.98
CA ALA A 151 41.15 -15.50 0.76
C ALA A 151 40.26 -15.26 -0.47
N LYS A 152 40.45 -16.03 -1.56
CA LYS A 152 39.59 -15.98 -2.76
C LYS A 152 38.19 -16.55 -2.54
N ALA A 153 38.07 -17.59 -1.70
CA ALA A 153 36.77 -18.18 -1.34
C ALA A 153 35.92 -17.23 -0.48
N ASP A 154 36.56 -16.49 0.43
CA ASP A 154 35.90 -15.56 1.36
C ASP A 154 35.41 -14.29 0.65
N GLN A 155 36.22 -13.73 -0.27
CA GLN A 155 35.83 -12.60 -1.14
C GLN A 155 34.59 -12.89 -2.00
N LYS A 156 34.28 -14.18 -2.27
CA LYS A 156 33.12 -14.59 -3.08
C LYS A 156 31.83 -14.75 -2.27
N ARG A 157 31.91 -14.86 -0.94
CA ARG A 157 30.76 -15.22 -0.07
C ARG A 157 30.27 -14.12 0.87
N GLY A 158 31.00 -13.00 1.02
CA GLY A 158 30.66 -11.97 2.01
C GLY A 158 30.32 -10.58 1.43
N LYS A 159 29.09 -10.11 1.69
CA LYS A 159 28.65 -8.70 1.77
C LYS A 159 28.59 -7.81 0.51
N LYS A 160 29.08 -8.23 -0.66
CA LYS A 160 28.80 -7.49 -1.90
C LYS A 160 27.67 -8.18 -2.65
N GLN A 161 26.57 -7.45 -2.88
CA GLN A 161 25.51 -7.88 -3.79
C GLN A 161 26.19 -8.39 -5.07
N THR A 162 25.97 -9.65 -5.42
CA THR A 162 26.69 -10.23 -6.55
C THR A 162 26.38 -9.43 -7.82
N ALA A 163 27.29 -9.37 -8.79
CA ALA A 163 27.03 -8.65 -10.04
C ALA A 163 25.70 -9.11 -10.71
N ARG A 164 25.31 -10.37 -10.47
CA ARG A 164 24.02 -10.95 -10.89
C ARG A 164 22.84 -10.31 -10.15
N GLU A 165 22.91 -10.20 -8.82
CA GLU A 165 21.87 -9.56 -8.02
C GLU A 165 21.76 -8.06 -8.30
N GLN A 166 22.88 -7.36 -8.48
CA GLN A 166 22.88 -5.95 -8.87
C GLN A 166 22.21 -5.75 -10.23
N LYS A 167 22.56 -6.58 -11.23
CA LYS A 167 21.90 -6.58 -12.54
C LYS A 167 20.39 -6.86 -12.40
N LYS A 168 20.01 -7.85 -11.59
CA LYS A 168 18.60 -8.20 -11.37
C LYS A 168 17.83 -7.04 -10.73
N LYS A 169 18.42 -6.38 -9.73
CA LYS A 169 17.85 -5.20 -9.06
C LYS A 169 17.64 -4.07 -10.06
N ILE A 170 18.68 -3.67 -10.80
CA ILE A 170 18.59 -2.58 -11.79
C ILE A 170 17.54 -2.88 -12.86
N LEU A 171 17.45 -4.13 -13.35
CA LEU A 171 16.43 -4.52 -14.32
C LEU A 171 15.01 -4.50 -13.74
N ALA A 172 14.85 -4.89 -12.48
CA ALA A 172 13.56 -4.80 -11.79
C ALA A 172 13.14 -3.34 -11.61
N ASP A 173 14.05 -2.46 -11.18
CA ASP A 173 13.79 -1.02 -11.00
C ASP A 173 13.40 -0.33 -12.32
N ARG A 174 13.97 -0.76 -13.45
CA ARG A 174 13.61 -0.26 -14.80
C ARG A 174 12.27 -0.79 -15.30
N ARG A 175 11.77 -1.91 -14.78
CA ARG A 175 10.55 -2.55 -15.25
C ARG A 175 9.34 -1.91 -14.56
N LYS A 176 8.64 -1.03 -15.29
CA LYS A 176 7.35 -0.50 -14.84
C LYS A 176 6.28 -1.59 -14.95
N PRO A 177 5.48 -1.85 -13.89
CA PRO A 177 4.36 -2.79 -13.98
C PRO A 177 3.36 -2.26 -15.01
N LEU A 178 2.83 -3.16 -15.84
CA LEU A 178 1.86 -2.83 -16.87
C LEU A 178 0.47 -3.11 -16.31
N ASN A 179 -0.36 -2.07 -16.21
CA ASN A 179 -1.78 -2.19 -15.86
C ASN A 179 -2.61 -1.78 -17.07
N ILE A 180 -3.24 -2.75 -17.72
CA ILE A 180 -4.00 -2.55 -18.98
C ILE A 180 -5.44 -3.07 -18.91
N ASP A 181 -5.81 -3.77 -17.84
CA ASP A 181 -7.07 -4.54 -17.76
C ASP A 181 -8.32 -3.65 -17.70
N HIS A 182 -8.16 -2.36 -17.41
CA HIS A 182 -9.24 -1.38 -17.27
C HIS A 182 -9.07 -0.18 -18.21
N MET A 183 -8.37 -0.36 -19.34
CA MET A 183 -8.14 0.70 -20.33
C MET A 183 -9.11 0.59 -21.52
N SER A 184 -9.55 1.74 -22.05
CA SER A 184 -10.35 1.79 -23.30
C SER A 184 -9.48 1.53 -24.54
N GLU A 185 -10.10 1.14 -25.66
CA GLU A 185 -9.38 0.77 -26.89
C GLU A 185 -8.42 1.87 -27.38
N ASP A 186 -8.86 3.13 -27.40
CA ASP A 186 -8.01 4.26 -27.80
C ASP A 186 -6.78 4.40 -26.89
N LYS A 187 -6.97 4.26 -25.58
CA LYS A 187 -5.87 4.34 -24.61
C LYS A 187 -4.91 3.15 -24.74
N LEU A 188 -5.41 1.96 -25.12
CA LEU A 188 -4.58 0.80 -25.41
C LEU A 188 -3.72 1.02 -26.66
N ARG A 189 -4.27 1.64 -27.71
CA ARG A 189 -3.52 2.00 -28.93
C ARG A 189 -2.39 2.98 -28.61
N ASP A 190 -2.65 3.99 -27.78
CA ASP A 190 -1.61 4.93 -27.35
C ASP A 190 -0.56 4.25 -26.45
N LYS A 191 -0.98 3.37 -25.54
CA LYS A 191 -0.04 2.62 -24.69
C LYS A 191 0.84 1.67 -25.51
N ALA A 192 0.30 1.05 -26.55
CA ALA A 192 1.07 0.21 -27.47
C ALA A 192 2.14 1.02 -28.21
N LYS A 193 1.82 2.23 -28.69
CA LYS A 193 2.80 3.14 -29.31
C LYS A 193 3.89 3.55 -28.32
N GLU A 194 3.54 3.89 -27.07
CA GLU A 194 4.51 4.22 -26.03
C GLU A 194 5.49 3.06 -25.77
N LEU A 195 4.97 1.83 -25.60
CA LEU A 195 5.80 0.65 -25.38
C LEU A 195 6.67 0.33 -26.60
N TRP A 196 6.16 0.54 -27.81
CA TRP A 196 6.93 0.36 -29.04
C TRP A 196 8.09 1.36 -29.15
N ASN A 197 7.83 2.65 -28.88
CA ASN A 197 8.87 3.67 -28.83
C ASN A 197 9.92 3.35 -27.77
N TRP A 198 9.50 2.93 -26.57
CA TRP A 198 10.42 2.52 -25.50
C TRP A 198 11.30 1.32 -25.90
N LEU A 199 10.72 0.32 -26.59
CA LEU A 199 11.49 -0.80 -27.12
C LEU A 199 12.52 -0.33 -28.17
N TYR A 200 12.09 0.54 -29.09
CA TYR A 200 12.97 1.09 -30.13
C TYR A 200 14.16 1.86 -29.53
N GLU A 201 13.93 2.70 -28.52
CA GLU A 201 14.99 3.40 -27.79
C GLU A 201 16.01 2.43 -27.17
N LEU A 202 15.54 1.37 -26.50
CA LEU A 202 16.41 0.36 -25.91
C LEU A 202 17.22 -0.43 -26.96
N GLU A 203 16.65 -0.68 -28.13
CA GLU A 203 17.34 -1.32 -29.25
C GLU A 203 18.43 -0.42 -29.84
N ALA A 204 18.13 0.88 -29.99
CA ALA A 204 19.11 1.88 -30.43
C ALA A 204 20.29 1.98 -29.45
N GLU A 205 20.03 2.13 -28.14
CA GLU A 205 21.09 2.15 -27.13
C GLU A 205 21.95 0.87 -27.16
N LYS A 206 21.31 -0.31 -27.29
CA LYS A 206 22.02 -1.59 -27.38
C LYS A 206 22.94 -1.62 -28.60
N TYR A 207 22.51 -1.08 -29.74
CA TYR A 207 23.32 -0.99 -30.95
C TYR A 207 24.53 -0.09 -30.74
N GLU A 208 24.33 1.12 -30.19
CA GLU A 208 25.42 2.05 -29.88
C GLU A 208 26.45 1.46 -28.92
N PHE A 209 26.00 0.78 -27.85
CA PHE A 209 26.90 0.08 -26.94
C PHE A 209 27.67 -1.05 -27.64
N GLY A 210 27.03 -1.74 -28.60
CA GLY A 210 27.68 -2.75 -29.44
C GLY A 210 28.82 -2.18 -30.28
N GLU A 211 28.56 -1.07 -30.99
CA GLU A 211 29.55 -0.38 -31.81
C GLU A 211 30.70 0.20 -30.96
N LYS A 212 30.35 0.81 -29.82
CA LYS A 212 31.35 1.30 -28.85
C LYS A 212 32.25 0.17 -28.35
N LEU A 213 31.68 -0.99 -28.02
CA LEU A 213 32.46 -2.14 -27.57
C LEU A 213 33.39 -2.67 -28.67
N ARG A 214 32.93 -2.72 -29.94
CA ARG A 214 33.76 -3.11 -31.09
C ARG A 214 34.95 -2.16 -31.24
N ARG A 215 34.71 -0.85 -31.20
CA ARG A 215 35.76 0.17 -31.25
C ARG A 215 36.76 0.03 -30.11
N GLN A 216 36.28 -0.12 -28.87
CA GLN A 216 37.14 -0.29 -27.70
C GLN A 216 38.00 -1.55 -27.79
N LYS A 217 37.46 -2.66 -28.32
CA LYS A 217 38.26 -3.89 -28.55
C LYS A 217 39.41 -3.65 -29.51
N TYR A 218 39.17 -2.91 -30.59
CA TYR A 218 40.21 -2.53 -31.56
C TYR A 218 41.27 -1.62 -30.93
N GLU A 219 40.85 -0.60 -30.17
CA GLU A 219 41.73 0.32 -29.45
C GLU A 219 42.62 -0.44 -28.45
N ILE A 220 42.05 -1.35 -27.65
CA ILE A 220 42.79 -2.21 -26.71
C ILE A 220 43.84 -3.05 -27.45
N THR A 221 43.48 -3.62 -28.60
CA THR A 221 44.40 -4.46 -29.38
C THR A 221 45.57 -3.64 -29.91
N THR A 222 45.29 -2.45 -30.43
CA THR A 222 46.29 -1.51 -30.93
C THR A 222 47.21 -1.02 -29.82
N LEU A 223 46.64 -0.66 -28.66
CA LEU A 223 47.41 -0.19 -27.50
C LEU A 223 48.32 -1.29 -26.95
N ARG A 224 47.85 -2.55 -26.90
CA ARG A 224 48.70 -3.69 -26.52
C ARG A 224 49.88 -3.84 -27.48
N GLY A 225 49.65 -3.79 -28.79
CA GLY A 225 50.72 -3.82 -29.78
C GLY A 225 51.73 -2.68 -29.62
N ARG A 226 51.25 -1.46 -29.30
CA ARG A 226 52.12 -0.31 -29.03
C ARG A 226 52.94 -0.50 -27.75
N ILE A 227 52.36 -1.05 -26.69
CA ILE A 227 53.09 -1.40 -25.46
C ILE A 227 54.20 -2.40 -25.76
N ASP A 228 53.92 -3.47 -26.52
CA ASP A 228 54.91 -4.47 -26.87
C ASP A 228 56.06 -3.88 -27.70
N GLN A 229 55.75 -2.98 -28.63
CA GLN A 229 56.76 -2.23 -29.37
C GLN A 229 57.61 -1.39 -28.42
N LEU A 230 56.98 -0.63 -27.51
CA LEU A 230 57.65 0.22 -26.52
C LEU A 230 58.58 -0.57 -25.58
N GLN A 231 58.17 -1.76 -25.17
CA GLN A 231 58.96 -2.63 -24.31
C GLN A 231 60.19 -3.22 -25.01
N LYS A 232 60.13 -3.47 -26.33
CA LYS A 232 61.26 -4.03 -27.10
C LYS A 232 62.48 -3.10 -27.12
N HIS A 233 62.28 -1.78 -27.15
CA HIS A 233 63.40 -0.82 -27.09
C HIS A 233 63.77 -0.39 -25.66
N SER A 234 62.88 -0.54 -24.68
CA SER A 234 63.20 -0.30 -23.27
C SER A 234 64.27 -1.27 -22.72
N LYS A 235 64.28 -2.53 -23.16
CA LYS A 235 65.31 -3.51 -22.74
C LYS A 235 66.70 -3.30 -23.36
N LYS A 236 66.84 -2.47 -24.39
CA LYS A 236 68.15 -2.20 -25.02
C LYS A 236 68.99 -1.15 -24.28
N GLY A 237 68.43 -0.51 -23.25
CA GLY A 237 69.16 0.41 -22.34
C GLY A 237 69.69 -0.22 -21.04
N ALA A 238 69.31 -1.47 -20.72
CA ALA A 238 69.77 -2.17 -19.50
C ALA A 238 70.79 -3.29 -19.77
N SER A 239 71.16 -3.52 -21.04
CA SER A 239 72.18 -4.50 -21.45
C SER A 239 73.43 -3.87 -22.09
N GLY A 240 73.59 -2.55 -21.96
CA GLY A 240 74.77 -1.81 -22.44
C GLY A 240 75.33 -0.95 -21.32
N GLY A 241 76.20 -1.51 -20.48
CA GLY A 241 76.85 -0.69 -19.43
C GLY A 241 77.35 -1.43 -18.20
N LYS A 242 78.10 -2.52 -18.35
CA LYS A 242 79.17 -2.85 -17.37
C LYS A 242 80.38 -3.31 -18.16
N GLY A 243 81.21 -2.34 -18.51
CA GLY A 243 82.55 -2.59 -19.03
C GLY A 243 83.32 -3.45 -18.04
N LYS A 244 83.73 -4.64 -18.49
CA LYS A 244 84.82 -5.39 -17.88
C LYS A 244 86.04 -5.22 -18.79
N VAL A 245 86.56 -4.00 -18.82
CA VAL A 245 87.89 -3.74 -19.38
C VAL A 245 88.86 -4.02 -18.23
N GLY A 246 89.19 -5.29 -18.05
CA GLY A 246 90.26 -5.72 -17.16
C GLY A 246 91.59 -5.32 -17.78
N GLY A 247 92.11 -4.16 -17.38
CA GLY A 247 93.44 -3.71 -17.75
C GLY A 247 94.49 -4.69 -17.22
N ARG A 248 95.11 -5.44 -18.14
CA ARG A 248 96.40 -6.10 -17.95
C ARG A 248 97.42 -5.27 -18.70
N TRP A 249 98.21 -4.50 -17.98
CA TRP A 249 99.43 -3.88 -18.49
C TRP A 249 100.61 -4.50 -17.74
N LYS A 250 101.57 -4.98 -18.52
CA LYS A 250 102.92 -5.38 -18.12
C LYS A 250 103.82 -4.15 -18.15
#